data_AF-A0A832EEB5-F1
#
_entry.id   AF-A0A832EEB5-F1
#
_cell.length_a   1.000
_cell.length_b   1.000
_cell.length_c   1.000
_cell.angle_alpha   90.00
_cell.angle_beta   90.00
_cell.angle_gamma   90.00
#
_symmetry.space_group_name_H-M   'P 1'
#
loop_
_entity.id
_entity.type
_entity.pdbx_description
1 polymer ?
#
loop_
_entity_poly.entity_id
_entity_poly.type
_entity_poly.pdbx_seq_one_letter_code
_entity_poly.pdbx_strand_id
1 'polypeptide(L)' 'MFKGMPKIFWIGMLLLYGYFFLFFILEITIPKFPLTKFLGVPACYVYNWLVGLWIINMIVAAIFYIAEEAREARLGQK' A
#
# COMPACT_ATOMS: atom_id res chain seq x y z
N MET A 1 12.35 17.56 8.08
CA MET A 1 11.15 17.19 7.30
C MET A 1 10.41 15.94 7.81
N PHE A 2 11.01 15.09 8.65
CA PHE A 2 10.40 13.84 9.13
C PHE A 2 10.26 13.74 10.66
N LYS A 3 10.69 14.78 11.39
CA LYS A 3 10.70 14.82 12.86
C LYS A 3 9.29 15.19 13.34
N GLY A 4 8.52 14.19 13.76
CA GLY A 4 7.16 14.36 14.30
C GLY A 4 6.05 13.60 13.58
N MET A 5 6.32 12.93 12.46
CA MET A 5 5.28 12.10 11.83
C MET A 5 4.97 10.85 12.66
N PRO A 6 3.69 10.51 12.85
CA PRO A 6 3.28 9.32 13.59
C PRO A 6 3.90 8.05 13.00
N LYS A 7 4.27 7.09 13.85
CA LYS A 7 4.79 5.78 13.38
C LYS A 7 3.84 5.10 12.39
N ILE A 8 2.53 5.30 12.57
CA ILE A 8 1.48 4.81 11.68
C ILE A 8 1.62 5.33 10.24
N PHE A 9 1.99 6.60 10.05
CA PHE A 9 2.22 7.16 8.72
C PHE A 9 3.28 6.35 7.95
N TRP A 10 4.37 5.99 8.63
CA TRP A 10 5.44 5.21 8.04
C TRP A 10 5.02 3.78 7.69
N ILE A 11 4.09 3.19 8.44
CA ILE A 11 3.51 1.88 8.12
C ILE A 11 2.70 1.96 6.81
N GLY A 12 1.88 3.00 6.65
CA GLY A 12 1.13 3.22 5.42
C GLY A 12 2.03 3.45 4.21
N MET A 13 3.10 4.25 4.39
CA MET A 13 4.12 4.46 3.36
C MET A 13 4.85 3.17 3.02
N LEU A 14 5.27 2.39 4.01
CA LEU A 14 5.96 1.12 3.78
C LEU A 14 5.09 0.13 3.00
N LEU A 15 3.77 0.10 3.25
CA LEU A 15 2.83 -0.73 2.49
C LEU A 15 2.73 -0.30 1.02
N LEU A 16 2.57 1.01 0.77
CA LEU A 16 2.47 1.57 -0.59
C LEU A 16 3.76 1.37 -1.39
N TYR A 17 4.89 1.82 -0.84
CA TYR A 17 6.18 1.73 -1.52
C TYR A 17 6.71 0.29 -1.53
N GLY A 18 6.43 -0.50 -0.50
CA GLY A 18 6.84 -1.90 -0.42
C GLY A 18 6.18 -2.75 -1.50
N TYR A 19 4.90 -2.52 -1.78
CA TYR A 19 4.22 -3.16 -2.91
C TYR A 19 4.87 -2.81 -4.25
N PHE A 20 5.07 -1.51 -4.51
CA PHE A 20 5.74 -1.06 -5.73
C PHE A 20 7.14 -1.64 -5.87
N PHE A 21 7.92 -1.65 -4.79
CA PHE A 21 9.29 -2.13 -4.79
C PHE A 21 9.37 -3.65 -4.99
N LEU A 22 8.45 -4.41 -4.38
CA LEU A 22 8.33 -5.85 -4.58
C LEU A 22 8.04 -6.18 -6.04
N PHE A 23 7.04 -5.53 -6.63
CA PHE A 23 6.67 -5.79 -8.03
C PHE A 23 7.72 -5.29 -9.01
N PHE A 24 8.39 -4.17 -8.71
CA PHE A 24 9.55 -3.72 -9.48
C PHE A 24 10.65 -4.79 -9.51
N ILE A 25 11.00 -5.37 -8.35
CA ILE A 25 11.99 -6.46 -8.27
C ILE A 25 11.52 -7.69 -9.06
N LEU A 26 10.26 -8.09 -8.92
CA LEU A 26 9.72 -9.23 -9.64
C LEU A 26 9.74 -9.03 -11.16
N GLU A 27 9.43 -7.83 -11.64
CA GLU A 27 9.44 -7.50 -13.07
C GLU A 27 10.84 -7.51 -13.68
N ILE A 28 11.87 -7.05 -12.95
CA ILE A 28 13.26 -7.10 -13.44
C ILE A 28 13.86 -8.51 -13.36
N THR A 29 13.42 -9.33 -12.41
CA THR A 29 14.03 -10.65 -12.14
C THR A 29 13.39 -11.76 -12.96
N ILE A 30 12.08 -11.68 -13.23
CA ILE A 30 11.34 -12.72 -13.92
C ILE A 30 11.02 -12.28 -15.36
N PRO A 31 11.71 -12.84 -16.37
CA PRO A 31 11.46 -12.49 -17.76
C PRO A 31 10.02 -12.83 -18.15
N LYS A 32 9.39 -11.96 -18.93
CA LYS A 32 7.99 -12.04 -19.40
C LYS A 32 6.91 -11.89 -18.32
N PHE A 33 7.25 -11.74 -17.04
CA PHE A 33 6.28 -11.54 -15.96
C PHE A 33 5.32 -10.36 -16.22
N PRO A 34 5.78 -9.13 -16.54
CA PRO A 34 4.89 -8.00 -16.80
C PRO A 34 4.06 -8.16 -18.09
N LEU A 35 4.51 -8.98 -19.04
CA LEU A 35 3.83 -9.22 -20.33
C LEU A 35 2.94 -10.46 -20.32
N THR A 36 2.89 -11.19 -19.20
CA THR A 36 2.05 -12.38 -19.09
C THR A 36 0.60 -11.95 -19.19
N LYS A 37 -0.15 -12.48 -20.16
CA LYS A 37 -1.53 -12.06 -20.38
C LYS A 37 -2.46 -12.71 -19.37
N PHE A 38 -3.32 -11.90 -18.78
CA PHE A 38 -4.43 -12.33 -17.93
C PHE A 38 -5.70 -11.60 -18.42
N LEU A 39 -6.75 -12.35 -18.72
CA LEU A 39 -8.00 -11.81 -19.30
C LEU A 39 -7.80 -10.97 -20.58
N GLY A 40 -6.81 -11.30 -21.39
CA GLY A 40 -6.53 -10.63 -22.67
C GLY A 40 -5.65 -9.38 -22.58
N VAL A 41 -5.31 -8.91 -21.38
CA VAL A 41 -4.39 -7.77 -21.13
C VAL A 41 -3.16 -8.23 -20.35
N PRO A 42 -2.05 -7.47 -20.37
CA PRO A 42 -0.92 -7.73 -19.47
C PRO A 42 -1.37 -7.77 -18.01
N ALA A 43 -1.00 -8.84 -17.29
CA ALA A 43 -1.42 -9.11 -15.92
C ALA A 43 -1.03 -7.98 -14.95
N CYS A 44 0.03 -7.23 -15.28
CA CYS A 44 0.45 -6.06 -14.51
C CYS A 44 -0.61 -4.97 -14.42
N TYR A 45 -1.42 -4.78 -15.45
CA TYR A 45 -2.52 -3.82 -15.38
C TYR A 45 -3.61 -4.28 -14.41
N VAL A 46 -3.86 -5.59 -14.35
CA VAL A 46 -4.93 -6.15 -13.51
C VAL A 46 -4.56 -6.12 -12.03
N TYR A 47 -3.36 -6.60 -11.66
CA TYR A 47 -2.97 -6.57 -10.25
C TYR A 47 -2.67 -5.15 -9.76
N ASN A 48 -2.13 -4.25 -10.59
CA ASN A 48 -1.90 -2.86 -10.17
C ASN A 48 -3.23 -2.12 -9.99
N TRP A 49 -4.23 -2.41 -10.82
CA TRP A 49 -5.56 -1.84 -10.64
C TRP A 49 -6.23 -2.37 -9.38
N LEU A 50 -6.35 -3.68 -9.19
CA LEU A 50 -7.08 -4.23 -8.05
C LEU A 50 -6.31 -4.08 -6.73
N VAL A 51 -5.02 -4.45 -6.73
CA VAL A 51 -4.24 -4.48 -5.49
C VAL A 51 -3.60 -3.12 -5.22
N GLY A 52 -2.90 -2.57 -6.22
CA GLY A 52 -2.20 -1.28 -6.10
C GLY A 52 -3.14 -0.10 -5.86
N LEU A 53 -4.28 -0.05 -6.56
CA LEU A 53 -5.22 1.07 -6.46
C LEU A 53 -6.30 0.87 -5.39
N TRP A 54 -6.86 -0.33 -5.25
CA TRP A 54 -7.98 -0.53 -4.31
C TRP A 54 -7.54 -1.12 -2.98
N ILE A 55 -6.97 -2.33 -2.98
CA ILE A 55 -6.74 -3.10 -1.75
C ILE A 55 -5.77 -2.36 -0.81
N ILE A 56 -4.63 -1.92 -1.32
CA ILE A 56 -3.61 -1.27 -0.47
C ILE A 56 -4.14 0.06 0.08
N ASN A 57 -4.82 0.86 -0.74
CA ASN A 57 -5.37 2.13 -0.27
C ASN A 57 -6.47 1.93 0.78
N MET A 58 -7.31 0.90 0.65
CA MET A 58 -8.28 0.55 1.70
C MET A 58 -7.60 0.11 2.99
N ILE A 59 -6.53 -0.70 2.92
CA ILE A 59 -5.74 -1.10 4.09
C ILE A 59 -5.12 0.13 4.77
N VAL A 60 -4.50 1.03 4.00
CA VAL A 60 -3.90 2.25 4.54
C VAL A 60 -4.95 3.15 5.17
N ALA A 61 -6.10 3.32 4.52
CA ALA A 61 -7.22 4.08 5.07
C ALA A 61 -7.72 3.49 6.39
N ALA A 62 -7.88 2.17 6.48
CA ALA A 62 -8.29 1.50 7.71
C ALA A 62 -7.26 1.67 8.84
N ILE A 63 -5.96 1.55 8.53
CA ILE A 63 -4.88 1.76 9.51
C ILE A 63 -4.92 3.19 10.06
N PHE A 64 -5.13 4.19 9.19
CA PHE A 64 -5.21 5.59 9.61
C PHE A 64 -6.46 5.89 10.41
N TYR A 65 -7.60 5.31 10.01
CA TYR A 65 -8.85 5.44 10.74
C TYR A 65 -8.73 4.91 12.18
N ILE A 66 -8.22 3.68 12.35
CA ILE A 66 -8.02 3.06 13.67
C ILE A 66 -7.05 3.89 14.52
N ALA A 67 -5.99 4.43 13.90
CA ALA A 67 -5.03 5.26 14.60
C ALA A 67 -5.62 6.58 15.10
N GLU A 68 -6.52 7.19 14.34
CA GLU A 68 -7.19 8.43 14.73
C GLU A 68 -8.21 8.18 15.85
N GLU A 69 -9.03 7.12 15.78
CA GLU A 69 -9.92 6.72 16.88
C GLU A 69 -9.15 6.49 18.18
N ALA A 70 -8.01 5.78 18.11
CA ALA A 70 -7.15 5.55 19.27
C ALA A 70 -6.55 6.85 19.84
N ARG A 71 -6.35 7.87 19.00
CA ARG A 71 -5.87 9.20 19.43
C ARG A 71 -6.99 9.99 20.10
N GLU A 72 -8.20 10.00 19.53
CA GLU A 72 -9.36 10.65 20.12
C GLU A 72 -9.72 10.06 21.49
N ALA A 73 -9.71 8.72 21.62
CA ALA A 73 -9.95 8.05 22.90
C ALA A 73 -8.96 8.46 24.00
N ARG A 74 -7.69 8.72 23.65
CA ARG A 74 -6.68 9.21 24.61
C ARG A 74 -6.87 10.68 24.98
N LEU A 75 -7.45 11.48 24.10
CA LEU A 75 -7.74 12.90 24.36
C LEU A 75 -9.01 13.06 25.21
N GLY A 76 -10.03 12.23 25.01
CA GLY A 76 -11.26 12.25 25.81
C GLY A 76 -11.11 11.67 27.23
N GLN A 77 -9.99 11.00 27.53
CA GLN A 77 -9.65 10.51 28.87
C GLN A 77 -8.79 11.49 29.70
N LYS A 78 -8.39 12.63 29.12
CA LYS A 78 -7.68 13.70 29.82
C LYS A 78 -8.62 14.84 30.16
#